data_AF-A0A6A4B0G4-F1
#
_entry.id   AF-A0A6A4B0G4-F1
#
_cell.length_a   1.000
_cell.length_b   1.000
_cell.length_c   1.000
_cell.angle_alpha   90.00
_cell.angle_beta   90.00
_cell.angle_gamma   90.00
#
_symmetry.space_group_name_H-M   'P 1'
#
loop_
_entity.id
_entity.type
_entity.pdbx_description
1 polymer ?
#
loop_
_entity_poly.entity_id
_entity_poly.type
_entity_poly.pdbx_seq_one_letter_code
_entity_poly.pdbx_strand_id
1 'polypeptide(L)'
;MTKKYARACVEASETLGVPVLDLNSYFNAMSESDRNTLLVDGLHFNEEGNKAVDEQLRSKIAAEFPTLNQALQVWQFPPANQWVSTYPYSESQTA
;
A
#
# COMPACT_ATOMS: atom_id res chain seq x y z
N MET A 1 12.58 7.68 20.12
CA MET A 1 11.56 8.64 19.63
C MET A 1 10.53 7.95 18.76
N THR A 2 10.94 7.17 17.76
CA THR A 2 10.07 6.44 16.81
C THR A 2 8.99 5.57 17.46
N LYS A 3 9.31 4.81 18.52
CA LYS A 3 8.31 4.00 19.26
C LYS A 3 7.19 4.83 19.92
N LYS A 4 7.52 6.02 20.44
CA LYS A 4 6.51 6.91 21.06
C LYS A 4 5.58 7.50 20.01
N TYR A 5 6.13 7.89 18.86
CA TYR A 5 5.35 8.42 17.75
C TYR A 5 4.42 7.36 17.17
N ALA A 6 4.92 6.15 16.91
CA ALA A 6 4.11 5.04 16.43
C ALA A 6 2.94 4.72 17.38
N ARG A 7 3.20 4.67 18.69
CA ARG A 7 2.14 4.47 19.68
C ARG A 7 1.09 5.58 19.64
N ALA A 8 1.50 6.84 19.54
CA ALA A 8 0.56 7.96 19.43
C ALA A 8 -0.32 7.85 18.16
N CYS A 9 0.23 7.34 17.04
CA CYS A 9 -0.56 7.06 15.84
C CYS A 9 -1.61 5.97 16.07
N VAL A 10 -1.27 4.90 16.80
CA VAL A 10 -2.22 3.83 17.18
C VAL A 10 -3.33 4.39 18.08
N GLU A 11 -2.97 5.08 19.16
CA GLU A 11 -3.94 5.71 20.09
C GLU A 11 -4.88 6.69 19.36
N ALA A 12 -4.35 7.48 18.43
CA ALA A 12 -5.15 8.39 17.60
C ALA A 12 -6.11 7.63 16.68
N SER A 13 -5.67 6.51 16.10
CA SER A 13 -6.51 5.68 15.22
C SER A 13 -7.69 5.06 15.97
N GLU A 14 -7.48 4.59 17.20
CA GLU A 14 -8.52 4.07 18.09
C GLU A 14 -9.52 5.17 18.43
N THR A 15 -9.04 6.37 18.76
CA THR A 15 -9.88 7.54 19.07
C THR A 15 -10.76 7.95 17.89
N LEU A 16 -10.22 7.88 16.67
CA LEU A 16 -10.91 8.27 15.44
C LEU A 16 -11.75 7.15 14.83
N GLY A 17 -11.62 5.91 15.33
CA GLY A 17 -12.27 4.74 14.76
C GLY A 17 -11.81 4.43 13.33
N VAL A 18 -10.55 4.73 13.00
CA VAL A 18 -9.96 4.44 11.67
C VAL A 18 -8.91 3.35 11.77
N PRO A 19 -8.78 2.47 10.76
CA PRO A 19 -7.72 1.47 10.76
C PRO A 19 -6.32 2.10 10.67
N VAL A 20 -5.35 1.49 11.36
CA VAL A 20 -3.93 1.86 11.29
C VAL A 20 -3.08 0.68 10.82
N LEU A 21 -2.04 1.00 10.02
CA LEU A 21 -0.99 0.07 9.64
C LEU A 21 0.21 0.25 10.58
N ASP A 22 0.26 -0.53 11.66
CA ASP A 22 1.33 -0.45 12.66
C ASP A 22 2.60 -1.24 12.25
N LEU A 23 3.36 -0.65 11.34
CA LEU A 23 4.65 -1.20 10.90
C LEU A 23 5.68 -1.21 12.03
N ASN A 24 5.58 -0.31 13.02
CA ASN A 24 6.55 -0.26 14.10
C ASN A 24 6.48 -1.51 14.95
N SER A 25 5.29 -1.92 15.37
CA SER A 25 5.10 -3.17 16.12
C SER A 25 5.51 -4.38 15.30
N TYR A 26 5.13 -4.45 14.02
CA TYR A 26 5.50 -5.55 13.11
C TYR A 26 7.01 -5.76 13.03
N PHE A 27 7.78 -4.72 12.68
CA PHE A 27 9.24 -4.84 12.54
C PHE A 27 9.98 -4.97 13.88
N ASN A 28 9.41 -4.51 15.00
CA ASN A 28 10.00 -4.71 16.33
C ASN A 28 9.65 -6.07 16.95
N ALA A 29 8.74 -6.84 16.37
CA ALA A 29 8.52 -8.24 16.76
C ALA A 29 9.60 -9.18 16.20
N MET A 30 10.34 -8.74 15.18
CA MET A 30 11.50 -9.44 14.62
C MET A 30 12.73 -9.26 15.51
N SER A 31 13.72 -10.15 15.35
CA SER A 31 15.05 -9.89 15.91
C SER A 31 15.68 -8.66 15.25
N GLU A 32 16.56 -7.96 15.96
CA GLU A 32 17.26 -6.80 15.41
C GLU A 32 18.11 -7.16 14.20
N SER A 33 18.77 -8.33 14.21
CA SER A 33 19.54 -8.80 13.06
C SER A 33 18.65 -8.99 11.83
N ASP A 34 17.51 -9.65 11.97
CA ASP A 34 16.60 -9.93 10.85
C ASP A 34 16.02 -8.64 10.30
N ARG A 35 15.53 -7.76 11.18
CA ARG A 35 15.02 -6.44 10.81
C ARG A 35 16.05 -5.64 10.04
N ASN A 36 17.32 -5.66 10.48
CA ASN A 36 18.37 -4.90 9.83
C ASN A 36 18.72 -5.44 8.43
N THR A 37 18.44 -6.72 8.12
CA THR A 37 18.58 -7.25 6.75
C THR A 37 17.58 -6.66 5.76
N LEU A 38 16.51 -6.02 6.24
CA LEU A 38 15.47 -5.40 5.42
C LEU A 38 15.74 -3.92 5.12
N LEU A 39 16.89 -3.39 5.56
CA LEU A 39 17.25 -1.98 5.46
C LEU A 39 18.49 -1.79 4.59
N VAL A 40 18.54 -0.68 3.86
CA VAL A 40 19.71 -0.28 3.05
C VAL A 40 20.76 0.39 3.93
N ASP A 41 20.34 1.33 4.76
CA ASP A 41 21.21 2.26 5.50
C ASP A 41 20.81 2.40 6.99
N GLY A 42 20.00 1.46 7.48
CA GLY A 42 19.43 1.52 8.82
C GLY A 42 18.16 2.36 8.92
N LEU A 43 17.67 2.95 7.82
CA LEU A 43 16.41 3.69 7.76
C LEU A 43 15.52 3.27 6.58
N HIS A 44 16.06 3.32 5.35
CA HIS A 44 15.29 3.02 4.15
C HIS A 44 15.16 1.51 3.95
N PHE A 45 13.95 1.04 3.61
CA PHE A 45 13.74 -0.36 3.25
C PHE A 45 14.43 -0.71 1.94
N ASN A 46 15.03 -1.91 1.88
CA ASN A 46 15.48 -2.50 0.62
C ASN A 46 14.29 -3.17 -0.11
N GLU A 47 14.57 -3.94 -1.16
CA GLU A 47 13.53 -4.64 -1.93
C GLU A 47 12.65 -5.54 -1.04
N GLU A 48 13.26 -6.41 -0.24
CA GLU A 48 12.54 -7.31 0.67
C GLU A 48 11.80 -6.56 1.78
N GLY A 49 12.38 -5.49 2.31
CA GLY A 49 11.71 -4.62 3.28
C GLY A 49 10.45 -3.96 2.70
N ASN A 50 10.51 -3.47 1.46
CA ASN A 50 9.35 -2.89 0.79
C ASN A 50 8.29 -3.95 0.47
N LYS A 51 8.71 -5.17 0.11
CA LYS A 51 7.80 -6.30 -0.08
C LYS A 51 7.05 -6.64 1.21
N ALA A 52 7.74 -6.68 2.35
CA ALA A 52 7.09 -6.91 3.64
C ALA A 52 6.06 -5.81 3.96
N VAL A 53 6.35 -4.54 3.63
CA VAL A 53 5.38 -3.44 3.77
C VAL A 53 4.16 -3.63 2.86
N ASP A 54 4.34 -4.01 1.59
CA ASP A 54 3.24 -4.29 0.66
C ASP A 54 2.34 -5.42 1.18
N GLU A 55 2.91 -6.50 1.70
CA GLU A 55 2.16 -7.61 2.28
C GLU A 55 1.30 -7.17 3.48
N GLN A 56 1.88 -6.38 4.41
CA GLN A 56 1.13 -5.85 5.54
C GLN A 56 0.01 -4.89 5.09
N LEU A 57 0.28 -4.04 4.10
CA LEU A 57 -0.69 -3.10 3.54
C LEU A 57 -1.85 -3.84 2.88
N ARG A 58 -1.57 -4.83 2.02
CA ARG A 58 -2.61 -5.64 1.35
C ARG A 58 -3.46 -6.40 2.34
N SER A 59 -2.83 -7.01 3.35
CA SER A 59 -3.54 -7.71 4.44
C SER A 59 -4.49 -6.77 5.18
N LYS A 60 -4.02 -5.56 5.52
CA LYS A 60 -4.84 -4.52 6.18
C LYS A 60 -6.00 -4.06 5.29
N ILE A 61 -5.76 -3.83 3.99
CA ILE A 61 -6.82 -3.46 3.04
C ILE A 61 -7.86 -4.57 2.92
N ALA A 62 -7.44 -5.83 2.82
CA ALA A 62 -8.34 -6.96 2.70
C ALA A 62 -9.24 -7.12 3.95
N ALA A 63 -8.70 -6.89 5.14
CA ALA A 63 -9.43 -7.01 6.40
C ALA A 63 -10.41 -5.85 6.64
N GLU A 64 -9.98 -4.62 6.41
CA GLU A 64 -10.73 -3.42 6.84
C GLU A 64 -11.55 -2.80 5.70
N PHE A 65 -11.16 -3.04 4.45
CA PHE A 65 -11.78 -2.44 3.26
C PHE A 65 -12.07 -3.49 2.17
N PRO A 66 -12.93 -4.50 2.44
CA PRO A 66 -13.17 -5.61 1.51
C PRO A 66 -13.70 -5.17 0.14
N THR A 67 -14.53 -4.12 0.09
CA THR A 67 -15.01 -3.54 -1.17
C THR A 67 -13.87 -2.94 -1.99
N LEU A 68 -12.95 -2.22 -1.35
CA LEU A 68 -11.75 -1.69 -2.02
C LEU A 68 -10.86 -2.84 -2.50
N ASN A 69 -10.64 -3.85 -1.65
CA ASN A 69 -9.85 -5.01 -2.02
C ASN A 69 -10.39 -5.70 -3.28
N GLN A 70 -11.72 -5.85 -3.39
CA GLN A 70 -12.37 -6.41 -4.57
C GLN A 70 -12.20 -5.51 -5.80
N ALA A 71 -12.38 -4.19 -5.65
CA ALA A 71 -12.20 -3.23 -6.75
C ALA A 71 -10.77 -3.25 -7.30
N LEU A 72 -9.76 -3.46 -6.45
CA LEU A 72 -8.36 -3.56 -6.85
C LEU A 72 -8.03 -4.83 -7.65
N GLN A 73 -8.89 -5.86 -7.63
CA GLN A 73 -8.71 -7.06 -8.45
C GLN A 73 -9.22 -6.89 -9.88
N VAL A 74 -9.92 -5.79 -10.16
CA VAL A 74 -10.55 -5.53 -11.47
C VAL A 74 -9.91 -4.31 -12.10
N TRP A 75 -9.53 -4.46 -13.35
CA TRP A 75 -9.02 -3.38 -14.16
C TRP A 75 -10.17 -2.38 -14.44
N GLN A 76 -10.10 -1.20 -13.81
CA GLN A 76 -11.24 -0.25 -13.76
C GLN A 76 -11.52 0.48 -15.08
N PHE A 77 -10.57 0.50 -16.01
CA PHE A 77 -10.69 1.18 -17.29
C PHE A 77 -10.44 0.19 -18.43
N PRO A 78 -11.12 0.26 -19.58
CA PRO A 78 -10.76 -0.61 -20.70
C PRO A 78 -9.24 -0.56 -21.02
N PRO A 79 -8.62 -1.65 -21.47
CA PRO A 79 -7.24 -1.61 -21.96
C PRO A 79 -7.12 -0.63 -23.14
N ALA A 80 -5.94 -0.03 -23.31
CA ALA A 80 -5.73 1.06 -24.28
C ALA A 80 -6.16 0.70 -25.72
N ASN A 81 -6.01 -0.56 -26.13
CA ASN A 81 -6.46 -1.04 -27.45
C ASN A 81 -7.99 -0.98 -27.63
N GLN A 82 -8.78 -1.15 -26.57
CA GLN A 82 -10.23 -0.97 -26.60
C GLN A 82 -10.63 0.50 -26.62
N TRP A 83 -9.87 1.38 -25.96
CA TRP A 83 -10.09 2.83 -26.04
C TRP A 83 -9.89 3.35 -27.46
N VAL A 84 -8.83 2.91 -28.15
CA VAL A 84 -8.55 3.34 -29.54
C VAL A 84 -9.67 2.90 -30.49
N SER A 85 -10.21 1.69 -30.36
CA SER A 85 -11.27 1.19 -31.25
C SER A 85 -12.65 1.81 -30.99
N THR A 86 -12.88 2.31 -29.78
CA THR A 86 -14.14 2.98 -29.37
C THR A 86 -14.03 4.50 -29.36
N TYR A 87 -12.85 5.05 -29.70
CA TYR A 87 -12.63 6.49 -29.68
C TYR A 87 -13.49 7.16 -30.77
N PRO A 88 -14.41 8.07 -30.40
CA PRO A 88 -15.38 8.64 -31.33
C PRO A 88 -14.77 9.63 -32.34
N TYR A 89 -13.48 9.94 -32.20
CA TYR A 89 -12.74 10.78 -33.14
C TYR A 89 -11.73 9.94 -33.91
N SER A 90 -12.05 9.61 -35.15
CA SER A 90 -11.05 9.23 -36.13
C SER A 90 -10.32 10.49 -36.61
N GLU A 91 -9.00 10.41 -36.82
CA GLU A 91 -8.16 11.52 -37.33
C GLU A 91 -8.57 12.07 -38.72
N SER A 92 -9.70 11.64 -39.27
CA SER A 92 -10.24 12.06 -40.56
C SER A 92 -11.04 13.38 -40.54
N GLN A 93 -10.76 14.27 -39.58
CA GLN A 93 -11.35 15.62 -39.52
C GLN A 93 -10.28 16.71 -39.60
N THR A 94 -9.41 16.63 -40.60
CA THR A 94 -8.68 17.80 -41.12
C THR A 94 -9.19 18.08 -42.53
N ALA A 95 -9.85 19.23 -42.65
CA ALA A 95 -10.36 19.81 -43.90
C ALA A 95 -9.23 20.40 -44.75
#